data_AF-A0A7S4IZN4-F1
#
_entry.id   AF-A0A7S4IZN4-F1
#
_cell.length_a   1.000
_cell.length_b   1.000
_cell.length_c   1.000
_cell.angle_alpha   90.00
_cell.angle_beta   90.00
_cell.angle_gamma   90.00
#
_symmetry.space_group_name_H-M   'P 1'
#
loop_
_entity.id
_entity.type
_entity.pdbx_description
1 polymer ?
#
loop_
_entity_poly.entity_id
_entity_poly.type
_entity_poly.pdbx_seq_one_letter_code
_entity_poly.pdbx_strand_id
1 'polypeptide(L)'
;DNGGDFFSWNDDDDDDGDGGDDGGDAQKRRRKRDPRDFVLWKSRPAPGSDSGAEEEMSWNSPWGRGRPGWHIECSAMIDRTMERFPNHKMTVHAGGIDLKFPHHSNEIAQAEAYRSIPWNKSGGIGGEGGGGEGGERRKEEWIPHWVHTGHLHIRGLKMSKSLKNFITIREMLRENSSSSSSSSSS
;
A
#
# COMPACT_ATOMS: atom_id res chain seq x y z
N ASP A 1 -35.43 -17.68 -4.32
CA ASP A 1 -34.76 -17.96 -3.04
C ASP A 1 -33.53 -18.86 -3.15
N ASN A 2 -32.54 -18.46 -3.96
CA ASN A 2 -31.19 -19.06 -3.92
C ASN A 2 -30.18 -17.94 -3.66
N GLY A 3 -29.99 -17.58 -2.39
CA GLY A 3 -28.89 -16.72 -1.93
C GLY A 3 -27.64 -17.59 -1.76
N GLY A 4 -26.85 -17.69 -2.82
CA GLY A 4 -25.58 -18.42 -2.79
C GLY A 4 -24.58 -17.76 -1.85
N ASP A 5 -23.86 -18.61 -1.09
CA ASP A 5 -22.70 -18.26 -0.27
C ASP A 5 -21.68 -17.45 -1.08
N PHE A 6 -21.73 -16.13 -0.90
CA PHE A 6 -20.81 -15.18 -1.49
C PHE A 6 -19.79 -14.79 -0.41
N PHE A 7 -18.69 -15.54 -0.39
CA PHE A 7 -17.40 -15.22 0.22
C PHE A 7 -17.34 -15.03 1.75
N SER A 8 -16.86 -16.07 2.46
CA SER A 8 -16.26 -15.94 3.78
C SER A 8 -14.80 -15.47 3.64
N TRP A 9 -14.53 -14.21 3.97
CA TRP A 9 -13.17 -13.64 4.07
C TRP A 9 -12.85 -13.41 5.55
N ASN A 10 -12.04 -14.27 6.16
CA ASN A 10 -11.66 -14.13 7.56
C ASN A 10 -10.15 -14.28 7.77
N ASP A 11 -9.64 -13.33 8.54
CA ASP A 11 -8.72 -13.43 9.66
C ASP A 11 -7.38 -14.15 9.47
N ASP A 12 -6.34 -13.40 9.84
CA ASP A 12 -4.93 -13.77 10.06
C ASP A 12 -3.99 -13.65 8.84
N ASP A 13 -3.48 -12.43 8.61
CA ASP A 13 -2.30 -12.18 7.77
C ASP A 13 -1.42 -11.08 8.37
N ASP A 14 -0.48 -11.47 9.24
CA ASP A 14 0.59 -10.63 9.79
C ASP A 14 1.82 -10.49 8.85
N ASP A 15 1.73 -10.94 7.61
CA ASP A 15 2.87 -11.00 6.69
C ASP A 15 2.68 -10.06 5.48
N ASP A 16 2.66 -8.75 5.74
CA ASP A 16 2.77 -7.72 4.68
C ASP A 16 3.92 -6.74 5.00
N GLY A 17 5.02 -7.22 5.59
CA GLY A 17 6.15 -6.39 5.99
C GLY A 17 7.51 -6.96 5.61
N ASP A 18 8.24 -6.19 4.79
CA ASP A 18 9.70 -6.19 4.63
C ASP A 18 10.36 -7.50 4.18
N GLY A 19 10.44 -7.70 2.85
CA GLY A 19 11.64 -8.23 2.18
C GLY A 19 12.32 -9.50 2.75
N GLY A 20 11.57 -10.40 3.37
CA GLY A 20 12.04 -11.68 3.89
C GLY A 20 11.30 -12.83 3.25
N ASP A 21 12.02 -13.65 2.47
CA ASP A 21 11.56 -14.95 2.01
C ASP A 21 11.57 -15.94 3.20
N ASP A 22 10.49 -15.98 3.97
CA ASP A 22 10.24 -17.06 4.91
C ASP A 22 9.08 -17.91 4.40
N GLY A 23 9.43 -19.11 3.92
CA GLY A 23 8.55 -20.07 3.27
C GLY A 23 7.28 -20.35 4.08
N GLY A 24 6.16 -19.81 3.59
CA GLY A 24 4.84 -19.92 4.22
C GLY A 24 4.10 -21.23 3.93
N ASP A 25 3.65 -21.85 5.02
CA ASP A 25 2.86 -23.07 5.21
C ASP A 25 1.78 -23.36 4.14
N ALA A 26 1.66 -24.62 3.74
CA ALA A 26 0.79 -25.09 2.65
C ALA A 26 -0.72 -24.87 2.93
N GLN A 27 -1.11 -24.68 4.19
CA GLN A 27 -2.49 -24.38 4.59
C GLN A 27 -2.87 -22.91 4.32
N LYS A 28 -1.92 -21.97 4.38
CA LYS A 28 -2.12 -20.53 4.07
C LYS A 28 -2.46 -20.31 2.59
N ARG A 29 -1.93 -21.18 1.70
CA ARG A 29 -2.20 -21.19 0.25
C ARG A 29 -3.63 -21.56 -0.13
N ARG A 30 -4.44 -22.12 0.78
CA ARG A 30 -5.79 -22.63 0.45
C ARG A 30 -6.88 -21.56 0.34
N ARG A 31 -6.57 -20.29 0.62
CA ARG A 31 -7.53 -19.17 0.66
C ARG A 31 -7.41 -18.19 -0.51
N LYS A 32 -6.19 -18.00 -1.02
CA LYS A 32 -5.93 -17.20 -2.22
C LYS A 32 -6.22 -18.04 -3.46
N ARG A 33 -6.81 -17.43 -4.49
CA ARG A 33 -7.02 -18.13 -5.78
C ARG A 33 -5.69 -18.27 -6.51
N ASP A 34 -4.84 -17.27 -6.38
CA ASP A 34 -3.48 -17.26 -6.91
C ASP A 34 -2.49 -16.85 -5.81
N PRO A 35 -1.28 -17.45 -5.73
CA PRO A 35 -0.27 -17.05 -4.76
C PRO A 35 0.14 -15.56 -4.83
N ARG A 36 -0.12 -14.89 -5.96
CA ARG A 36 0.15 -13.46 -6.15
C ARG A 36 -0.96 -12.55 -5.61
N ASP A 37 -2.08 -13.10 -5.15
CA ASP A 37 -3.17 -12.32 -4.56
C ASP A 37 -2.67 -11.61 -3.28
N PHE A 38 -3.03 -10.34 -3.12
CA PHE A 38 -2.70 -9.51 -1.96
C PHE A 38 -3.97 -8.99 -1.28
N VAL A 39 -3.86 -8.70 0.02
CA VAL A 39 -5.01 -8.35 0.85
C VAL A 39 -5.42 -6.88 0.65
N LEU A 40 -6.71 -6.65 0.41
CA LEU A 40 -7.30 -5.29 0.40
C LEU A 40 -7.85 -4.90 1.78
N TRP A 41 -8.43 -5.86 2.50
CA TRP A 41 -9.03 -5.67 3.82
C TRP A 41 -8.68 -6.85 4.71
N LYS A 42 -8.08 -6.56 5.88
CA LYS A 42 -7.77 -7.56 6.91
C LYS A 42 -8.88 -7.56 7.93
N SER A 43 -9.67 -8.63 7.95
CA SER A 43 -10.71 -8.83 8.97
C SER A 43 -10.09 -8.91 10.37
N ARG A 44 -10.84 -8.45 11.37
CA ARG A 44 -10.39 -8.47 12.76
C ARG A 44 -10.48 -9.91 13.29
N PRO A 45 -9.41 -10.44 13.90
CA PRO A 45 -9.44 -11.75 14.54
C PRO A 45 -10.63 -11.91 15.49
N ALA A 46 -11.13 -13.15 15.56
CA ALA A 46 -12.25 -13.49 16.43
C ALA A 46 -11.93 -13.12 17.90
N PRO A 47 -12.95 -12.69 18.69
CA PRO A 47 -12.77 -12.44 20.12
C PRO A 47 -12.20 -13.68 20.82
N GLY A 48 -11.23 -13.50 21.72
CA GLY A 48 -10.57 -14.61 22.41
C GLY A 48 -9.50 -15.37 21.59
N SER A 49 -9.05 -14.84 20.45
CA SER A 49 -7.83 -15.34 19.79
C SER A 49 -6.58 -14.91 20.56
N ASP A 50 -5.57 -15.79 20.65
CA ASP A 50 -4.29 -15.55 21.35
C ASP A 50 -3.46 -14.39 20.76
N SER A 51 -3.93 -13.76 19.68
CA SER A 51 -3.26 -12.66 18.98
C SER A 51 -3.29 -11.34 19.75
N GLY A 52 -3.96 -11.26 20.92
CA GLY A 52 -4.07 -10.02 21.69
C GLY A 52 -4.82 -8.90 20.95
N ALA A 53 -5.50 -9.24 19.84
CA ALA A 53 -6.09 -8.32 18.87
C ALA A 53 -7.43 -7.71 19.33
N GLU A 54 -7.82 -7.87 20.60
CA GLU A 54 -9.09 -7.36 21.11
C GLU A 54 -9.18 -5.82 21.01
N GLU A 55 -8.01 -5.15 21.01
CA GLU A 55 -7.82 -3.69 20.83
C GLU A 55 -7.21 -3.30 19.47
N GLU A 56 -7.17 -4.19 18.48
CA GLU A 56 -6.60 -3.84 17.19
C GLU A 56 -7.47 -2.80 16.47
N MET A 57 -6.85 -1.68 16.07
CA MET A 57 -7.51 -0.57 15.35
C MET A 57 -8.31 -1.14 14.18
N SER A 58 -9.65 -1.07 14.30
CA SER A 58 -10.57 -1.74 13.37
C SER A 58 -11.82 -0.90 13.13
N TRP A 59 -12.22 -0.82 11.86
CA TRP A 59 -13.35 -0.05 11.38
C TRP A 59 -14.44 -0.97 10.84
N ASN A 60 -15.69 -0.48 10.85
CA ASN A 60 -16.80 -1.18 10.22
C ASN A 60 -16.68 -1.06 8.70
N SER A 61 -16.93 -2.15 7.98
CA SER A 61 -17.02 -2.19 6.52
C SER A 61 -18.13 -3.14 6.06
N PRO A 62 -18.54 -3.11 4.78
CA PRO A 62 -19.47 -4.09 4.22
C PRO A 62 -19.01 -5.55 4.34
N TRP A 63 -17.71 -5.78 4.58
CA TRP A 63 -17.10 -7.10 4.73
C TRP A 63 -16.80 -7.47 6.18
N GLY A 64 -17.34 -6.71 7.15
CA GLY A 64 -17.10 -6.90 8.57
C GLY A 64 -16.07 -5.93 9.16
N ARG A 65 -15.79 -6.11 10.46
CA ARG A 65 -14.80 -5.27 11.16
C ARG A 65 -13.39 -5.68 10.76
N GLY A 66 -12.54 -4.69 10.52
CA GLY A 66 -11.16 -4.95 10.09
C GLY A 66 -10.38 -3.67 9.82
N ARG A 67 -9.27 -3.79 9.10
CA ARG A 67 -8.39 -2.68 8.72
C ARG A 67 -8.00 -2.76 7.24
N PRO A 68 -7.67 -1.63 6.60
CA PRO A 68 -7.13 -1.66 5.25
C PRO A 68 -5.81 -2.45 5.18
N GLY A 69 -5.55 -3.06 4.02
CA GLY A 69 -4.23 -3.58 3.68
C GLY A 69 -3.25 -2.46 3.34
N TRP A 70 -1.95 -2.72 3.51
CA TRP A 70 -0.89 -1.71 3.32
C TRP A 70 -0.95 -0.97 1.97
N HIS A 71 -1.26 -1.67 0.88
CA HIS A 71 -1.26 -1.10 -0.47
C HIS A 71 -2.49 -0.21 -0.76
N ILE A 72 -3.68 -0.63 -0.31
CA ILE A 72 -4.94 0.03 -0.67
C ILE A 72 -5.03 1.45 -0.10
N GLU A 73 -4.31 1.73 0.99
CA GLU A 73 -4.24 3.04 1.62
C GLU A 73 -3.70 4.09 0.65
N CYS A 74 -2.53 3.84 0.06
CA CYS A 74 -1.87 4.75 -0.88
C CYS A 74 -2.75 4.99 -2.12
N SER A 75 -3.25 3.93 -2.75
CA SER A 75 -4.07 4.06 -3.96
C SER A 75 -5.36 4.84 -3.71
N ALA A 76 -6.05 4.58 -2.59
CA ALA A 76 -7.30 5.25 -2.26
C ALA A 76 -7.08 6.75 -1.94
N MET A 77 -6.02 7.08 -1.19
CA MET A 77 -5.70 8.46 -0.86
C MET A 77 -5.28 9.26 -2.09
N ILE A 78 -4.42 8.70 -2.94
CA ILE A 78 -3.95 9.37 -4.16
C ILE A 78 -5.13 9.63 -5.11
N ASP A 79 -5.98 8.63 -5.37
CA ASP A 79 -7.10 8.80 -6.28
C ASP A 79 -8.11 9.83 -5.73
N ARG A 80 -8.37 9.80 -4.41
CA ARG A 80 -9.20 10.83 -3.76
C ARG A 80 -8.60 12.24 -3.86
N THR A 81 -7.28 12.37 -3.80
CA THR A 81 -6.59 13.65 -4.02
C THR A 81 -6.74 14.12 -5.46
N MET A 82 -6.62 13.22 -6.44
CA MET A 82 -6.82 13.55 -7.87
C MET A 82 -8.26 13.98 -8.16
N GLU A 83 -9.27 13.33 -7.56
CA GLU A 83 -10.68 13.75 -7.62
C GLU A 83 -10.88 15.16 -7.04
N ARG A 84 -10.21 15.46 -5.93
CA ARG A 84 -10.31 16.77 -5.25
C ARG A 84 -9.69 17.89 -6.08
N PHE A 85 -8.66 17.59 -6.87
CA PHE A 85 -7.94 18.56 -7.70
C PHE A 85 -7.97 18.15 -9.17
N PRO A 86 -9.14 18.20 -9.84
CA PRO A 86 -9.33 17.62 -11.18
C PRO A 86 -8.46 18.29 -12.27
N ASN A 87 -8.01 19.52 -12.03
CA ASN A 87 -7.12 20.26 -12.93
C ASN A 87 -5.62 20.01 -12.65
N HIS A 88 -5.27 19.22 -11.62
CA HIS A 88 -3.89 18.91 -11.26
C HIS A 88 -3.70 17.40 -11.30
N LYS A 89 -3.10 16.92 -12.39
CA LYS A 89 -2.76 15.49 -12.51
C LYS A 89 -1.54 15.17 -11.68
N MET A 90 -1.62 14.09 -10.90
CA MET A 90 -0.44 13.50 -10.29
C MET A 90 0.42 12.91 -11.40
N THR A 91 1.66 13.40 -11.54
CA THR A 91 2.57 12.98 -12.62
C THR A 91 3.74 12.15 -12.12
N VAL A 92 4.11 12.31 -10.84
CA VAL A 92 5.24 11.62 -10.22
C VAL A 92 4.76 10.96 -8.94
N HIS A 93 5.04 9.66 -8.80
CA HIS A 93 4.96 8.96 -7.53
C HIS A 93 6.33 8.40 -7.15
N ALA A 94 6.67 8.43 -5.87
CA ALA A 94 8.03 8.18 -5.42
C ALA A 94 8.06 7.39 -4.11
N GLY A 95 9.16 6.66 -3.89
CA GLY A 95 9.35 5.85 -2.70
C GLY A 95 10.78 5.29 -2.60
N GLY A 96 11.06 4.53 -1.55
CA GLY A 96 12.28 3.71 -1.50
C GLY A 96 12.24 2.61 -2.56
N ILE A 97 13.39 2.13 -3.02
CA ILE A 97 13.48 1.06 -4.02
C ILE A 97 12.82 -0.25 -3.58
N ASP A 98 12.77 -0.49 -2.27
CA ASP A 98 12.03 -1.57 -1.62
C ASP A 98 10.51 -1.48 -1.84
N LEU A 99 9.96 -0.27 -2.02
CA LEU A 99 8.53 -0.08 -2.31
C LEU A 99 8.18 -0.37 -3.77
N LYS A 100 9.15 -0.48 -4.67
CA LYS A 100 8.89 -0.76 -6.09
C LYS A 100 8.08 -2.06 -6.28
N PHE A 101 8.39 -3.08 -5.50
CA PHE A 101 7.66 -4.35 -5.47
C PHE A 101 7.64 -4.90 -4.04
N PRO A 102 6.48 -5.34 -3.52
CA PRO A 102 5.18 -5.41 -4.19
C PRO A 102 4.34 -4.12 -4.07
N HIS A 103 4.77 -3.14 -3.28
CA HIS A 103 3.91 -2.02 -2.86
C HIS A 103 3.38 -1.19 -4.05
N HIS A 104 4.25 -0.53 -4.81
CA HIS A 104 3.84 0.30 -5.94
C HIS A 104 3.19 -0.52 -7.08
N SER A 105 3.63 -1.76 -7.31
CA SER A 105 2.99 -2.63 -8.31
C SER A 105 1.54 -2.95 -7.94
N ASN A 106 1.25 -3.17 -6.65
CA ASN A 106 -0.09 -3.45 -6.17
C ASN A 106 -0.97 -2.20 -6.18
N GLU A 107 -0.40 -1.03 -5.88
CA GLU A 107 -1.09 0.26 -6.03
C GLU A 107 -1.52 0.52 -7.48
N ILE A 108 -0.62 0.29 -8.45
CA ILE A 108 -0.92 0.40 -9.89
C ILE A 108 -2.08 -0.54 -10.24
N ALA A 109 -2.00 -1.80 -9.79
CA ALA A 109 -3.05 -2.79 -10.06
C ALA A 109 -4.42 -2.36 -9.49
N GLN A 110 -4.45 -1.85 -8.26
CA GLN A 110 -5.68 -1.35 -7.61
C GLN A 110 -6.26 -0.15 -8.35
N ALA A 111 -5.45 0.88 -8.61
CA ALA A 111 -5.90 2.13 -9.18
C ALA A 111 -6.32 2.00 -10.64
N GLU A 112 -5.55 1.28 -11.46
CA GLU A 112 -5.93 1.05 -12.85
C GLU A 112 -7.18 0.18 -12.95
N ALA A 113 -7.33 -0.84 -12.09
CA ALA A 113 -8.55 -1.63 -12.05
C ALA A 113 -9.75 -0.77 -11.70
N TYR A 114 -9.68 0.05 -10.64
CA TYR A 114 -10.75 0.98 -10.24
C TYR A 114 -11.15 1.94 -11.37
N ARG A 115 -10.16 2.58 -12.02
CA ARG A 115 -10.38 3.56 -13.10
C ARG A 115 -10.80 2.95 -14.43
N SER A 116 -10.55 1.65 -14.63
CA SER A 116 -10.94 0.93 -15.85
C SER A 116 -12.43 0.55 -15.91
N ILE A 117 -13.15 0.61 -14.78
CA ILE A 117 -14.57 0.28 -14.72
C ILE A 117 -15.35 1.41 -15.42
N PRO A 118 -16.13 1.11 -16.50
CA PRO A 118 -17.00 2.11 -17.10
C PRO A 118 -18.01 2.58 -16.06
N TRP A 119 -18.00 3.88 -15.79
CA TRP A 119 -18.87 4.63 -14.86
C TRP A 119 -20.39 4.34 -14.99
N ASN A 120 -20.83 3.65 -16.05
CA ASN A 120 -22.24 3.44 -16.37
C ASN A 120 -22.93 2.28 -15.60
N LYS A 121 -22.40 1.82 -14.46
CA LYS A 121 -23.09 0.85 -13.57
C LYS A 121 -23.22 1.26 -12.11
N SER A 122 -22.74 2.43 -11.70
CA SER A 122 -22.94 2.97 -10.35
C SER A 122 -23.41 4.42 -10.46
N GLY A 123 -24.72 4.64 -10.35
CA GLY A 123 -25.31 5.98 -10.41
C GLY A 123 -24.74 6.93 -9.36
N GLY A 124 -24.25 8.10 -9.81
CA GLY A 124 -23.95 9.32 -9.02
C GLY A 124 -22.62 9.29 -8.26
N ILE A 125 -21.79 10.35 -8.23
CA ILE A 125 -22.05 11.80 -8.39
C ILE A 125 -20.85 12.44 -9.11
N GLY A 126 -21.12 13.15 -10.22
CA GLY A 126 -20.26 14.20 -10.76
C GLY A 126 -19.41 13.84 -11.99
N GLY A 127 -19.93 14.10 -13.19
CA GLY A 127 -19.14 14.11 -14.42
C GLY A 127 -19.96 13.80 -15.67
N GLU A 128 -20.62 14.81 -16.24
CA GLU A 128 -21.17 14.75 -17.59
C GLU A 128 -20.02 14.65 -18.61
N GLY A 129 -20.06 13.68 -19.52
CA GLY A 129 -19.00 13.54 -20.53
C GLY A 129 -19.18 12.40 -21.54
N GLY A 130 -20.14 12.55 -22.44
CA GLY A 130 -20.03 12.14 -23.85
C GLY A 130 -19.78 10.67 -24.19
N GLY A 131 -20.86 9.92 -24.42
CA GLY A 131 -20.82 8.72 -25.26
C GLY A 131 -20.58 9.12 -26.73
N GLY A 132 -19.37 8.86 -27.24
CA GLY A 132 -19.05 8.90 -28.66
C GLY A 132 -18.54 7.53 -29.11
N GLU A 133 -19.26 6.91 -30.04
CA GLU A 133 -18.87 5.66 -30.70
C GLU A 133 -17.64 5.91 -31.61
N GLY A 134 -16.63 5.04 -31.53
CA GLY A 134 -15.61 4.89 -32.58
C GLY A 134 -14.21 5.46 -32.32
N GLY A 135 -13.90 6.04 -31.15
CA GLY A 135 -12.53 6.46 -30.82
C GLY A 135 -11.78 5.41 -29.99
N GLU A 136 -10.56 5.04 -30.36
CA GLU A 136 -9.63 4.32 -29.48
C GLU A 136 -9.53 5.10 -28.15
N ARG A 137 -10.14 4.59 -27.07
CA ARG A 137 -9.98 5.16 -25.74
C ARG A 137 -8.52 4.99 -25.36
N ARG A 138 -7.73 6.06 -25.48
CA ARG A 138 -6.37 6.12 -24.94
C ARG A 138 -6.47 5.77 -23.45
N LYS A 139 -5.92 4.62 -23.05
CA LYS A 139 -5.86 4.22 -21.63
C LYS A 139 -5.10 5.34 -20.91
N GLU A 140 -5.80 6.10 -20.07
CA GLU A 140 -5.15 7.11 -19.25
C GLU A 140 -4.38 6.37 -18.16
N GLU A 141 -3.06 6.37 -18.28
CA GLU A 141 -2.16 5.84 -17.26
C GLU A 141 -2.35 6.59 -15.95
N TRP A 142 -2.41 5.87 -14.83
CA TRP A 142 -2.70 6.48 -13.53
C TRP A 142 -1.62 7.48 -13.11
N ILE A 143 -0.35 7.06 -13.15
CA ILE A 143 0.82 7.90 -12.84
C ILE A 143 1.96 7.53 -13.80
N PRO A 144 2.41 8.46 -14.66
CA PRO A 144 3.35 8.16 -15.75
C PRO A 144 4.83 8.06 -15.31
N HIS A 145 5.20 8.62 -14.16
CA HIS A 145 6.60 8.64 -13.73
C HIS A 145 6.76 8.14 -12.29
N TRP A 146 7.74 7.26 -12.11
CA TRP A 146 8.05 6.63 -10.82
C TRP A 146 9.50 6.88 -10.45
N VAL A 147 9.74 7.39 -9.24
CA VAL A 147 11.08 7.70 -8.74
C VAL A 147 11.38 6.87 -7.50
N HIS A 148 12.42 6.05 -7.57
CA HIS A 148 12.83 5.19 -6.46
C HIS A 148 14.21 5.58 -5.93
N THR A 149 14.33 5.82 -4.63
CA THR A 149 15.61 6.08 -3.98
C THR A 149 16.29 4.78 -3.55
N GLY A 150 17.60 4.69 -3.77
CA GLY A 150 18.38 3.51 -3.38
C GLY A 150 18.50 3.34 -1.86
N HIS A 151 18.88 2.13 -1.44
CA HIS A 151 19.07 1.82 -0.02
C HIS A 151 20.21 2.62 0.61
N LEU A 152 20.02 3.01 1.87
CA LEU A 152 21.09 3.54 2.70
C LEU A 152 21.95 2.40 3.25
N HIS A 153 23.27 2.59 3.23
CA HIS A 153 24.24 1.61 3.70
C HIS A 153 25.06 2.18 4.86
N ILE A 154 25.28 1.37 5.90
CA ILE A 154 26.22 1.66 7.00
C ILE A 154 27.32 0.62 6.97
N ARG A 155 28.58 1.07 6.87
CA ARG A 155 29.78 0.21 6.83
C ARG A 155 29.68 -0.90 5.77
N GLY A 156 29.12 -0.57 4.60
CA GLY A 156 28.95 -1.50 3.47
C GLY A 156 27.75 -2.44 3.57
N LEU A 157 26.97 -2.42 4.66
CA LEU A 157 25.76 -3.23 4.83
C LEU A 157 24.50 -2.38 4.64
N LYS A 158 23.46 -2.94 4.02
CA LYS A 158 22.12 -2.33 3.96
C LYS A 158 21.65 -2.06 5.38
N MET A 159 21.12 -0.87 5.62
CA MET A 159 20.48 -0.56 6.90
C MET A 159 19.17 -1.34 7.03
N SER A 160 19.00 -2.10 8.11
CA SER A 160 17.75 -2.81 8.42
C SER A 160 17.53 -2.99 9.91
N LYS A 161 16.27 -3.22 10.30
CA LYS A 161 15.92 -3.55 11.69
C LYS A 161 16.47 -4.93 12.10
N SER A 162 16.42 -5.91 11.20
CA SER A 162 16.87 -7.29 11.44
C SER A 162 18.36 -7.39 11.72
N LEU A 163 19.18 -6.60 11.01
CA LEU A 163 20.62 -6.51 11.23
C LEU A 163 20.97 -5.63 12.45
N LYS A 164 19.96 -5.00 13.08
CA LYS A 164 20.11 -4.07 14.21
C LYS A 164 21.16 -2.99 13.96
N ASN A 165 21.33 -2.59 12.69
CA ASN A 165 22.34 -1.64 12.24
C ASN A 165 21.71 -0.30 11.82
N PHE A 166 20.57 0.07 12.38
CA PHE A 166 19.90 1.33 12.08
C PHE A 166 20.38 2.44 13.01
N ILE A 167 20.48 3.65 12.46
CA ILE A 167 20.75 4.88 13.20
C ILE A 167 19.53 5.77 12.99
N THR A 168 18.97 6.30 14.07
CA THR A 168 17.87 7.24 13.98
C THR A 168 18.36 8.61 13.50
N ILE A 169 17.49 9.38 12.83
CA ILE A 169 17.81 10.76 12.45
C ILE A 169 18.27 11.60 13.67
N ARG A 170 17.67 11.35 14.84
CA ARG A 170 18.02 12.05 16.08
C ARG A 170 19.45 11.74 16.54
N GLU A 171 19.89 10.49 16.47
CA GLU A 171 21.26 10.08 16.82
C GLU A 171 22.27 10.71 15.86
N MET A 172 22.03 10.58 14.55
CA MET A 172 22.90 11.16 13.51
C MET A 172 23.06 12.68 13.68
N LEU A 173 21.96 13.39 13.96
CA LEU A 173 22.01 14.85 14.15
C LEU A 173 22.79 15.25 15.40
N ARG A 174 22.74 14.47 16.49
CA ARG A 174 23.52 14.77 17.71
C ARG A 174 25.03 14.70 17.46
N GLU A 175 25.48 13.70 16.70
CA GLU A 175 26.90 13.49 16.37
C GLU A 175 27.44 14.57 15.42
N ASN A 176 26.63 15.01 14.45
CA ASN A 176 27.04 16.03 13.48
C ASN A 176 26.81 17.48 13.94
N SER A 177 25.90 17.72 14.90
CA SER A 177 25.69 19.07 15.44
C SER A 177 26.76 19.47 16.46
N SER A 178 27.52 18.50 17.00
CA SER A 178 28.55 18.73 18.03
C SER A 178 29.96 18.88 17.44
N SER A 179 30.15 18.69 16.13
CA SER A 179 31.43 18.90 15.42
C SER A 179 31.58 20.30 14.80
N SER A 180 30.54 21.14 14.85
CA SER A 180 30.59 22.54 14.35
C SER A 180 31.19 23.55 15.35
N SER A 181 31.61 23.13 16.55
CA SER A 181 32.03 24.03 17.64
C SER A 181 33.50 23.88 18.08
N SER A 182 34.35 23.17 17.34
CA SER A 182 35.76 22.96 17.72
C SER A 182 36.76 23.08 16.56
N SER A 183 36.63 24.11 15.73
CA SER A 183 37.68 24.52 14.79
C SER A 183 37.88 26.03 14.77
N SER A 184 38.33 26.60 15.89
CA SER A 184 38.95 27.93 15.92
C SER A 184 39.79 28.12 17.19
N SER A 185 40.92 27.43 17.30
CA SER A 185 42.05 27.88 18.14
C SER A 185 43.35 27.24 17.65
N SER A 186 44.11 27.95 16.83
CA SER A 186 45.56 27.81 16.66
C SER A 186 46.11 29.19 16.35
#